data_AF-A0A2E8K1F4-F1
#
_entry.id   AF-A0A2E8K1F4-F1
#
_cell.length_a   1.000
_cell.length_b   1.000
_cell.length_c   1.000
_cell.angle_alpha   90.00
_cell.angle_beta   90.00
_cell.angle_gamma   90.00
#
_symmetry.space_group_name_H-M   'P 1'
#
loop_
_entity.id
_entity.type
_entity.pdbx_description
1 polymer ?
#
loop_
_entity_poly.entity_id
_entity_poly.type
_entity_poly.pdbx_seq_one_letter_code
_entity_poly.pdbx_strand_id
1 'polypeptide(L)'
;MKGEFSVPAWAMILGWTLALGFLGFYFFVVHACLRALVPSFGFDGGAFGTAIFGTIVMSGFVIWLVWLAELPEMWFIHRRPQRLLAQGRCPSCGHQRTPDSTAPCSECGVSSEEIPPPYSMNWNAPRRFLAALVIGILAGISVAELTIANDEARMIRETRTINRKEWTFNRAWPATFGRVDWSCDRGFVPRGLLQVERSDSRR
;
A
#
# COMPACT_ATOMS: atom_id res chain seq x y z
N MET A 1 10.73 -36.16 -11.83
CA MET A 1 9.99 -35.07 -11.17
C MET A 1 10.86 -33.83 -11.17
N LYS A 2 10.84 -33.04 -12.26
CA LYS A 2 11.66 -31.84 -12.43
C LYS A 2 10.73 -30.66 -12.68
N GLY A 3 10.61 -29.80 -11.66
CA GLY A 3 10.14 -28.42 -11.76
C GLY A 3 8.76 -28.23 -12.35
N GLU A 4 7.74 -28.57 -11.57
CA GLU A 4 6.38 -28.03 -11.71
C GLU A 4 6.44 -26.50 -11.92
N PHE A 5 5.53 -26.01 -12.77
CA PHE A 5 5.35 -24.59 -13.10
C PHE A 5 5.60 -23.66 -11.89
N SER A 6 6.72 -22.94 -11.89
CA SER A 6 7.07 -22.02 -10.81
C SER A 6 7.03 -20.58 -11.30
N VAL A 7 6.56 -19.68 -10.43
CA VAL A 7 6.62 -18.24 -10.71
C VAL A 7 8.10 -17.81 -10.64
N PRO A 8 8.63 -17.08 -11.64
CA PRO A 8 9.99 -16.60 -11.59
C PRO A 8 10.27 -15.79 -10.32
N ALA A 9 11.37 -16.09 -9.62
CA ALA A 9 11.69 -15.45 -8.34
C ALA A 9 11.76 -13.91 -8.44
N TRP A 10 12.27 -13.37 -9.55
CA TRP A 10 12.31 -11.93 -9.79
C TRP A 10 10.90 -11.31 -9.88
N ALA A 11 9.93 -12.02 -10.48
CA ALA A 11 8.56 -11.54 -10.62
C ALA A 11 7.84 -11.55 -9.28
N MET A 12 8.11 -12.55 -8.44
CA MET A 12 7.65 -12.61 -7.06
C MET A 12 8.22 -11.47 -6.22
N ILE A 13 9.53 -11.27 -6.25
CA ILE A 13 10.19 -10.19 -5.49
C ILE A 13 9.63 -8.83 -5.93
N LEU A 14 9.57 -8.57 -7.24
CA LEU A 14 9.04 -7.31 -7.78
C LEU A 14 7.57 -7.10 -7.41
N GLY A 15 6.73 -8.13 -7.50
CA GLY A 15 5.32 -8.05 -7.13
C GLY A 15 5.14 -7.72 -5.65
N TRP A 16 5.88 -8.40 -4.77
CA TRP A 16 5.82 -8.16 -3.32
C TRP A 16 6.38 -6.80 -2.91
N THR A 17 7.50 -6.35 -3.50
CA THR A 17 8.06 -5.04 -3.18
C THR A 17 7.14 -3.91 -3.62
N LEU A 18 6.55 -4.02 -4.81
CA LEU A 18 5.54 -3.06 -5.28
C LEU A 18 4.29 -3.08 -4.41
N ALA A 19 3.79 -4.26 -4.04
CA ALA A 19 2.61 -4.37 -3.18
C ALA A 19 2.85 -3.77 -1.79
N LEU A 20 3.96 -4.11 -1.13
CA LEU A 20 4.31 -3.57 0.18
C LEU A 20 4.60 -2.07 0.12
N GLY A 21 5.28 -1.60 -0.93
CA GLY A 21 5.52 -0.18 -1.16
C GLY A 21 4.22 0.60 -1.36
N PHE A 22 3.30 0.07 -2.16
CA PHE A 22 1.98 0.65 -2.38
C PHE A 22 1.15 0.69 -1.08
N LEU A 23 1.09 -0.42 -0.33
CA LEU A 23 0.38 -0.49 0.94
C LEU A 23 0.96 0.50 1.96
N GLY A 24 2.28 0.49 2.14
CA GLY A 24 2.97 1.39 3.05
C GLY A 24 2.72 2.85 2.69
N PHE A 25 2.82 3.22 1.40
CA PHE A 25 2.53 4.56 0.92
C PHE A 25 1.06 4.96 1.11
N TYR A 26 0.12 4.05 0.80
CA TYR A 26 -1.31 4.28 1.03
C TYR A 26 -1.62 4.55 2.50
N PHE A 27 -1.14 3.68 3.41
CA PHE A 27 -1.39 3.84 4.84
C PHE A 27 -0.67 5.05 5.42
N PHE A 28 0.51 5.39 4.91
CA PHE A 28 1.19 6.65 5.22
C PHE A 28 0.29 7.86 4.90
N VAL A 29 -0.25 7.94 3.68
CA VAL A 29 -1.11 9.05 3.26
C VAL A 29 -2.39 9.11 4.09
N VAL A 30 -3.08 7.98 4.22
CA VAL A 30 -4.33 7.90 4.98
C VAL A 30 -4.12 8.29 6.44
N HIS A 31 -3.10 7.75 7.08
CA HIS A 31 -2.83 8.03 8.49
C HIS A 31 -2.47 9.50 8.72
N ALA A 32 -1.60 10.07 7.87
CA ALA A 32 -1.24 11.48 7.95
C ALA A 32 -2.45 12.41 7.74
N CYS A 33 -3.33 12.10 6.79
CA CYS A 33 -4.57 12.84 6.58
C CYS A 33 -5.52 12.76 7.78
N LEU A 34 -5.68 11.57 8.38
CA LEU A 34 -6.51 11.38 9.58
C LEU A 34 -5.95 12.14 10.79
N ARG A 35 -4.62 12.12 10.97
CA ARG A 35 -3.95 12.92 12.03
C ARG A 35 -4.14 14.42 11.83
N ALA A 36 -4.26 14.89 10.60
CA ALA A 36 -4.53 16.30 10.32
C ALA A 36 -6.01 16.69 10.47
N LEU A 37 -6.93 15.74 10.30
CA LEU A 37 -8.35 15.96 10.56
C LEU A 37 -8.65 16.12 12.05
N VAL A 38 -7.90 15.40 12.91
CA VAL A 38 -8.02 15.51 14.36
C VAL A 38 -7.15 16.68 14.85
N PRO A 39 -7.72 17.75 15.41
CA PRO A 39 -6.96 18.91 15.84
C PRO A 39 -6.10 18.56 17.06
N SER A 40 -4.87 18.11 16.78
CA SER A 40 -3.90 17.70 17.79
C SER A 40 -2.50 18.13 17.36
N PHE A 41 -1.66 18.47 18.33
CA PHE A 41 -0.27 18.85 18.14
C PHE A 41 0.55 18.13 19.23
N GLY A 42 1.60 17.41 18.83
CA GLY A 42 2.35 16.53 19.71
C GLY A 42 1.71 15.15 19.90
N PHE A 43 2.18 14.45 20.93
CA PHE A 43 1.72 13.09 21.25
C PHE A 43 0.46 13.13 22.13
N ASP A 44 -0.70 13.10 21.48
CA ASP A 44 -1.99 12.89 22.12
C ASP A 44 -2.48 11.47 21.80
N GLY A 45 -2.58 10.63 22.84
CA GLY A 45 -3.03 9.24 22.71
C GLY A 45 -4.45 9.11 22.16
N GLY A 46 -5.33 10.08 22.42
CA GLY A 46 -6.70 10.08 21.88
C GLY A 46 -6.71 10.34 20.37
N ALA A 47 -5.96 11.33 19.92
CA ALA A 47 -5.79 11.62 18.49
C ALA A 47 -5.08 10.49 17.74
N PHE A 48 -4.09 9.85 18.37
CA PHE A 48 -3.41 8.69 17.82
C PHE A 48 -4.38 7.49 17.67
N GLY A 49 -5.15 7.18 18.71
CA GLY A 49 -6.12 6.08 18.68
C GLY A 49 -7.22 6.28 17.62
N THR A 50 -7.75 7.49 17.50
CA THR A 50 -8.75 7.82 16.46
C THR A 50 -8.18 7.74 15.05
N ALA A 51 -6.93 8.18 14.85
CA ALA A 51 -6.24 8.02 13.57
C ALA A 51 -5.97 6.55 13.21
N ILE A 52 -5.57 5.72 14.17
CA ILE A 52 -5.44 4.26 13.98
C ILE A 52 -6.78 3.66 13.59
N PHE A 53 -7.84 3.96 14.34
CA PHE A 53 -9.17 3.44 14.05
C PHE A 53 -9.62 3.80 12.63
N GLY A 54 -9.47 5.07 12.23
CA GLY A 54 -9.76 5.50 10.86
C GLY A 54 -8.90 4.78 9.82
N THR A 55 -7.62 4.53 10.11
CA THR A 55 -6.69 3.81 9.21
C THR A 55 -7.15 2.36 9.03
N ILE A 56 -7.60 1.70 10.10
CA ILE A 56 -8.16 0.34 10.05
C ILE A 56 -9.45 0.32 9.23
N VAL A 57 -10.37 1.27 9.45
CA VAL A 57 -11.62 1.35 8.66
C VAL A 57 -11.29 1.52 7.17
N MET A 58 -10.32 2.37 6.84
CA MET A 58 -9.86 2.59 5.46
C MET A 58 -9.09 1.41 4.86
N SER A 59 -8.58 0.49 5.70
CA SER A 59 -8.00 -0.77 5.23
C SER A 59 -9.06 -1.71 4.63
N GLY A 60 -10.34 -1.54 4.99
CA GLY A 60 -11.45 -2.28 4.41
C GLY A 60 -11.58 -2.09 2.91
N PHE A 61 -11.16 -0.95 2.35
CA PHE A 61 -11.11 -0.75 0.89
C PHE A 61 -9.99 -1.53 0.22
N VAL A 62 -8.89 -1.76 0.94
CA VAL A 62 -7.70 -2.45 0.45
C VAL A 62 -7.92 -3.96 0.41
N ILE A 63 -8.83 -4.52 1.21
CA ILE A 63 -9.11 -5.96 1.24
C ILE A 63 -9.56 -6.50 -0.14
N TRP A 64 -10.17 -5.65 -0.96
CA TRP A 64 -10.55 -5.98 -2.33
C TRP A 64 -9.36 -6.20 -3.26
N LEU A 65 -8.18 -5.70 -2.88
CA LEU A 65 -6.92 -5.90 -3.61
C LEU A 65 -6.27 -7.26 -3.32
N VAL A 66 -6.88 -8.12 -2.50
CA VAL A 66 -6.38 -9.49 -2.25
C VAL A 66 -6.17 -10.25 -3.57
N TRP A 67 -7.05 -10.00 -4.56
CA TRP A 67 -6.97 -10.60 -5.90
C TRP A 67 -5.75 -10.16 -6.70
N LEU A 68 -5.20 -8.97 -6.42
CA LEU A 68 -3.96 -8.50 -7.06
C LEU A 68 -2.73 -9.24 -6.53
N ALA A 69 -2.75 -9.71 -5.28
CA ALA A 69 -1.64 -10.50 -4.74
C ALA A 69 -1.53 -11.87 -5.42
N GLU A 70 -2.65 -12.41 -5.89
CA GLU A 70 -2.74 -13.70 -6.59
C GLU A 70 -2.50 -13.59 -8.10
N LEU A 71 -2.45 -12.37 -8.66
CA LEU A 71 -2.27 -12.16 -10.11
C LEU A 71 -1.02 -12.84 -10.70
N PRO A 72 0.18 -12.77 -10.07
CA PRO A 72 1.36 -13.43 -10.61
C PRO A 72 1.17 -14.94 -10.71
N GLU A 73 0.61 -15.55 -9.67
CA GLU A 73 0.34 -16.98 -9.62
C GLU A 73 -0.71 -17.38 -10.66
N MET A 74 -1.83 -16.65 -10.70
CA MET A 74 -2.90 -16.83 -11.67
C MET A 74 -2.42 -16.68 -13.12
N TRP A 75 -1.52 -15.72 -13.37
CA TRP A 75 -0.97 -15.47 -14.70
C TRP A 75 0.04 -16.53 -15.13
N PHE A 76 1.06 -16.81 -14.30
CA PHE A 76 2.17 -17.67 -14.68
C PHE A 76 1.86 -19.16 -14.59
N ILE A 77 1.01 -19.58 -13.66
CA ILE A 77 0.68 -21.00 -13.44
C ILE A 77 -0.56 -21.40 -14.24
N HIS A 78 -1.60 -20.57 -14.30
CA HIS A 78 -2.87 -20.98 -14.91
C HIS A 78 -3.07 -20.39 -16.32
N ARG A 79 -2.90 -19.07 -16.50
CA ARG A 79 -3.28 -18.40 -17.75
C ARG A 79 -2.23 -18.53 -18.87
N ARG A 80 -0.94 -18.36 -18.55
CA ARG A 80 0.16 -18.43 -19.54
C ARG A 80 0.30 -19.84 -20.15
N PRO A 81 0.29 -20.94 -19.38
CA PRO A 81 0.34 -22.29 -19.92
C PRO A 81 -0.81 -22.60 -20.88
N GLN A 82 -2.05 -22.28 -20.49
CA GLN A 82 -3.23 -22.46 -21.34
C GLN A 82 -3.14 -21.66 -22.65
N ARG A 83 -2.66 -20.41 -22.57
CA ARG A 83 -2.47 -19.57 -23.76
C ARG A 83 -1.41 -20.11 -24.71
N LEU A 84 -0.30 -20.62 -24.17
CA LEU A 84 0.77 -21.22 -24.98
C LEU A 84 0.29 -22.51 -25.67
N LEU A 85 -0.46 -23.35 -24.95
CA LEU A 85 -1.05 -24.56 -25.52
C LEU A 85 -2.07 -24.25 -26.63
N ALA A 86 -2.94 -23.26 -26.43
CA ALA A 86 -3.86 -22.79 -27.48
C ALA A 86 -3.14 -22.25 -28.73
N GLN A 87 -1.87 -21.84 -28.59
CA GLN A 87 -1.01 -21.39 -29.69
C GLN A 87 -0.16 -22.53 -30.29
N GLY A 88 -0.37 -23.78 -29.87
CA GLY A 88 0.46 -24.92 -30.30
C GLY A 88 1.89 -24.84 -29.77
N ARG A 89 2.11 -24.24 -28.60
CA ARG A 89 3.43 -24.12 -27.97
C ARG A 89 3.49 -24.88 -26.65
N CYS A 90 4.68 -25.31 -26.28
CA CYS A 90 4.93 -25.97 -25.01
C CYS A 90 4.66 -25.01 -23.83
N PRO A 91 3.85 -25.41 -22.83
CA PRO A 91 3.47 -24.54 -21.71
C PRO A 91 4.64 -24.15 -20.80
N SER A 92 5.71 -24.97 -20.77
CA SER A 92 6.90 -24.74 -19.95
C SER A 92 7.95 -23.90 -20.68
N CYS A 93 8.51 -24.42 -21.78
CA CYS A 93 9.61 -23.77 -22.51
C CYS A 93 9.17 -22.84 -23.66
N GLY A 94 7.92 -22.89 -24.11
CA GLY A 94 7.42 -22.09 -25.24
C GLY A 94 7.80 -22.60 -26.64
N HIS A 95 8.49 -23.74 -26.75
CA HIS A 95 8.85 -24.35 -28.04
C HIS A 95 7.60 -24.75 -28.84
N GLN A 96 7.66 -24.67 -30.18
CA GLN A 96 6.54 -25.08 -31.03
C GLN A 96 6.28 -26.58 -30.90
N ARG A 97 5.02 -26.97 -30.83
CA ARG A 97 4.56 -28.36 -30.85
C ARG A 97 3.60 -28.53 -32.01
N THR A 98 3.55 -29.75 -32.55
CA THR A 98 2.46 -30.14 -33.45
C THR A 98 1.14 -30.04 -32.68
N PRO A 99 0.12 -29.34 -33.21
CA PRO A 99 -1.21 -29.35 -32.61
C PRO A 99 -1.71 -30.80 -32.50
N ASP A 100 -2.38 -31.14 -31.40
CA ASP A 100 -2.91 -32.48 -31.06
C ASP A 100 -1.91 -33.61 -30.78
N SER A 101 -0.62 -33.28 -30.65
CA SER A 101 0.39 -34.23 -30.18
C SER A 101 0.30 -34.43 -28.66
N THR A 102 0.02 -35.67 -28.22
CA THR A 102 0.18 -36.11 -26.82
C THR A 102 1.64 -36.43 -26.47
N ALA A 103 2.55 -36.37 -27.46
CA ALA A 103 3.95 -36.68 -27.24
C ALA A 103 4.61 -35.61 -26.34
N PRO A 104 5.52 -36.01 -25.42
CA PRO A 104 6.28 -35.09 -24.58
C PRO A 104 7.10 -34.10 -25.41
N CYS A 105 7.40 -32.93 -24.84
CA CYS A 105 8.11 -31.88 -25.57
C CYS A 105 9.53 -32.36 -25.88
N SER A 106 9.98 -32.21 -27.13
CA SER A 106 11.34 -32.57 -27.57
C SER A 106 12.44 -31.85 -26.79
N GLU A 107 12.18 -30.63 -26.32
CA GLU A 107 13.15 -29.80 -25.60
C GLU A 107 13.12 -30.05 -24.08
N CYS A 108 11.93 -29.98 -23.48
CA CYS A 108 11.81 -29.99 -22.01
C CYS A 108 11.12 -31.25 -21.44
N GLY A 109 10.69 -32.19 -22.29
CA GLY A 109 10.07 -33.45 -21.88
C GLY A 109 8.67 -33.35 -21.26
N VAL A 110 8.13 -32.15 -21.07
CA VAL A 110 6.84 -31.92 -20.38
C VAL A 110 5.67 -32.41 -21.25
N SER A 111 4.76 -33.21 -20.67
CA SER A 111 3.54 -33.68 -21.35
C SER A 111 2.51 -32.54 -21.52
N SER A 112 1.66 -32.63 -22.54
CA SER A 112 0.53 -31.71 -22.74
C SER A 112 -0.62 -31.98 -21.76
N GLU A 113 -0.66 -33.13 -21.10
CA GLU A 113 -1.68 -33.50 -20.10
C GLU A 113 -1.37 -32.97 -18.70
N GLU A 114 -0.14 -32.52 -18.45
CA GLU A 114 0.35 -32.10 -17.13
C GLU A 114 -0.02 -30.65 -16.78
N ILE A 115 -1.13 -30.15 -17.32
CA ILE A 115 -1.61 -28.78 -17.09
C ILE A 115 -2.18 -28.69 -15.67
N PRO A 116 -1.78 -27.69 -14.87
CA PRO A 116 -2.33 -27.53 -13.54
C PRO A 116 -3.86 -27.34 -13.61
N PRO A 117 -4.61 -27.90 -12.65
CA PRO A 117 -6.07 -27.73 -12.59
C PRO A 117 -6.46 -26.24 -12.51
N PRO A 118 -7.72 -25.88 -12.83
CA PRO A 118 -8.20 -24.51 -12.69
C PRO A 118 -7.93 -23.98 -11.28
N TYR A 119 -7.50 -22.72 -11.19
CA TYR A 119 -7.10 -22.07 -9.94
C TYR A 119 -8.16 -22.27 -8.85
N SER A 120 -7.76 -22.86 -7.73
CA SER A 120 -8.57 -22.97 -6.53
C SER A 120 -8.02 -22.02 -5.47
N MET A 121 -8.90 -21.22 -4.87
CA MET A 121 -8.49 -20.22 -3.89
C MET A 121 -8.04 -20.93 -2.61
N ASN A 122 -6.72 -20.97 -2.39
CA ASN A 122 -6.12 -21.59 -1.22
C ASN A 122 -6.13 -20.61 -0.03
N TRP A 123 -6.43 -21.08 1.19
CA TRP A 123 -6.39 -20.27 2.41
C TRP A 123 -5.00 -19.66 2.71
N ASN A 124 -3.95 -20.17 2.07
CA ASN A 124 -2.61 -19.58 2.17
C ASN A 124 -2.52 -18.16 1.56
N ALA A 125 -3.30 -17.88 0.53
CA ALA A 125 -3.38 -16.58 -0.15
C ALA A 125 -3.82 -15.43 0.80
N PRO A 126 -5.00 -15.48 1.44
CA PRO A 126 -5.45 -14.44 2.37
C PRO A 126 -4.54 -14.34 3.59
N ARG A 127 -3.89 -15.41 4.04
CA ARG A 127 -2.92 -15.35 5.14
C ARG A 127 -1.68 -14.51 4.78
N ARG A 128 -1.13 -14.72 3.58
CA ARG A 128 0.01 -13.92 3.07
C ARG A 128 -0.39 -12.46 2.88
N PHE A 129 -1.57 -12.20 2.34
CA PHE A 129 -2.11 -10.85 2.19
C PHE A 129 -2.31 -10.17 3.55
N LEU A 130 -2.89 -10.86 4.53
CA LEU A 130 -3.08 -10.31 5.87
C LEU A 130 -1.75 -9.95 6.53
N ALA A 131 -0.72 -10.80 6.39
CA ALA A 131 0.62 -10.49 6.87
C ALA A 131 1.18 -9.22 6.20
N ALA A 132 1.06 -9.12 4.88
CA ALA A 132 1.51 -7.94 4.14
C ALA A 132 0.71 -6.66 4.49
N LEU A 133 -0.59 -6.80 4.74
CA LEU A 133 -1.46 -5.72 5.19
C LEU A 133 -0.99 -5.19 6.55
N VAL A 134 -0.73 -6.08 7.51
CA VAL A 134 -0.22 -5.70 8.84
C VAL A 134 1.13 -5.00 8.72
N ILE A 135 2.06 -5.55 7.92
CA ILE A 135 3.37 -4.92 7.68
C ILE A 135 3.21 -3.54 7.05
N GLY A 136 2.34 -3.41 6.04
CA GLY A 136 2.06 -2.13 5.38
C GLY A 136 1.45 -1.09 6.32
N ILE A 137 0.52 -1.49 7.19
CA ILE A 137 -0.09 -0.62 8.20
C ILE A 137 1.00 -0.12 9.17
N LEU A 138 1.79 -1.03 9.73
CA LEU A 138 2.84 -0.67 10.69
C LEU A 138 3.88 0.26 10.06
N ALA A 139 4.33 -0.06 8.85
CA ALA A 139 5.28 0.77 8.11
C ALA A 139 4.68 2.17 7.80
N GLY A 140 3.46 2.22 7.26
CA GLY A 140 2.79 3.47 6.93
C GLY A 140 2.56 4.37 8.14
N ILE A 141 2.06 3.83 9.26
CA ILE A 141 1.85 4.57 10.51
C ILE A 141 3.18 5.10 11.04
N SER A 142 4.21 4.25 11.09
CA SER A 142 5.52 4.65 11.62
C SER A 142 6.14 5.78 10.81
N VAL A 143 6.11 5.69 9.48
CA VAL A 143 6.61 6.75 8.59
C VAL A 143 5.78 8.02 8.75
N ALA A 144 4.45 7.91 8.86
CA ALA A 144 3.57 9.05 9.04
C ALA A 144 3.87 9.80 10.34
N GLU A 145 3.95 9.10 11.47
CA GLU A 145 4.29 9.72 12.76
C GLU A 145 5.68 10.35 12.76
N LEU A 146 6.67 9.72 12.14
CA LEU A 146 8.01 10.31 11.98
C LEU A 146 7.96 11.61 11.16
N THR A 147 7.21 11.63 10.06
CA THR A 147 7.07 12.85 9.25
C THR A 147 6.31 13.95 9.99
N ILE A 148 5.28 13.61 10.76
CA ILE A 148 4.51 14.56 11.57
C ILE A 148 5.39 15.13 12.68
N ALA A 149 6.12 14.29 13.41
CA ALA A 149 7.04 14.74 14.45
C ALA A 149 8.13 15.68 13.91
N ASN A 150 8.66 15.38 12.72
CA ASN A 150 9.62 16.25 12.05
C ASN A 150 9.00 17.60 11.63
N ASP A 151 7.74 17.59 11.16
CA ASP A 151 7.00 18.80 10.79
C ASP A 151 6.74 19.67 12.03
N GLU A 152 6.30 19.09 13.13
CA GLU A 152 6.10 19.79 14.41
C GLU A 152 7.41 20.35 14.98
N ALA A 153 8.51 19.58 14.91
CA ALA A 153 9.84 20.05 15.29
C ALA A 153 10.34 21.21 14.39
N ARG A 154 9.95 21.24 13.11
CA ARG A 154 10.21 22.40 12.23
C ARG A 154 9.44 23.62 12.72
N MET A 155 8.14 23.51 13.00
CA MET A 155 7.33 24.62 13.49
C MET A 155 7.85 25.18 14.81
N ILE A 156 8.25 24.32 15.76
CA ILE A 156 8.86 24.75 17.02
C ILE A 156 10.15 25.55 16.78
N ARG A 157 11.00 25.11 15.84
CA ARG A 157 12.22 25.85 15.49
C ARG A 157 11.92 27.20 14.85
N GLU A 158 10.93 27.27 13.96
CA GLU A 158 10.52 28.52 13.30
C GLU A 158 9.91 29.51 14.31
N THR A 159 9.08 29.07 15.25
CA THR A 159 8.53 29.97 16.29
C THR A 159 9.60 30.62 17.17
N ARG A 160 10.75 29.96 17.38
CA ARG A 160 11.86 30.53 18.16
C ARG A 160 12.60 31.66 17.43
N THR A 161 12.51 31.71 16.10
CA THR A 161 13.21 32.72 15.29
C THR A 161 12.29 33.85 14.83
N ILE A 162 10.97 33.66 14.90
CA ILE A 162 9.98 34.63 14.46
C ILE A 162 9.69 35.65 15.56
N ASN A 163 9.95 36.94 15.29
CA ASN A 163 9.57 38.06 16.16
C ASN A 163 8.16 38.58 15.82
N ARG A 164 7.17 37.69 15.82
CA ARG A 164 5.74 38.03 15.64
C ARG A 164 4.94 37.42 16.78
N LYS A 165 3.83 38.05 17.15
CA LYS A 165 2.95 37.56 18.23
C LYS A 165 2.03 36.41 17.80
N GLU A 166 1.73 36.33 16.52
CA GLU A 166 0.84 35.34 15.92
C GLU A 166 1.40 34.88 14.57
N TRP A 167 1.24 33.59 14.28
CA TRP A 167 1.66 32.99 13.02
C TRP A 167 0.81 31.76 12.70
N THR A 168 0.58 31.48 11.42
CA THR A 168 -0.11 30.27 10.97
C THR A 168 0.83 29.44 10.11
N PHE A 169 0.99 28.17 10.48
CA PHE A 169 1.76 27.18 9.75
C PHE A 169 0.83 26.29 8.92
N ASN A 170 1.26 25.95 7.71
CA ASN A 170 0.67 24.88 6.92
C ASN A 170 1.41 23.57 7.22
N ARG A 171 0.69 22.48 7.38
CA ARG A 171 1.30 21.15 7.53
C ARG A 171 1.99 20.71 6.24
N ALA A 172 3.02 19.89 6.38
CA ALA A 172 3.70 19.29 5.23
C ALA A 172 2.81 18.28 4.49
N TRP A 173 3.16 18.00 3.23
CA TRP A 173 2.52 16.94 2.44
C TRP A 173 2.62 15.58 3.18
N PRO A 174 1.56 14.76 3.19
CA PRO A 174 0.32 14.82 2.40
C PRO A 174 -0.82 15.64 3.01
N ALA A 175 -0.62 16.23 4.20
CA ALA A 175 -1.66 16.89 4.96
C ALA A 175 -1.68 18.43 4.78
N THR A 176 -1.38 18.93 3.59
CA THR A 176 -1.24 20.38 3.32
C THR A 176 -2.50 21.21 3.58
N PHE A 177 -3.66 20.58 3.65
CA PHE A 177 -4.92 21.22 4.02
C PHE A 177 -5.00 21.56 5.52
N GLY A 178 -4.21 20.90 6.37
CA GLY A 178 -4.18 21.16 7.81
C GLY A 178 -3.40 22.44 8.14
N ARG A 179 -3.99 23.30 8.97
CA ARG A 179 -3.35 24.52 9.46
C ARG A 179 -3.16 24.47 10.97
N VAL A 180 -2.03 24.99 11.45
CA VAL A 180 -1.72 25.12 12.87
C VAL A 180 -1.43 26.58 13.16
N ASP A 181 -2.26 27.20 14.01
CA ASP A 181 -1.96 28.54 14.50
C ASP A 181 -1.01 28.47 15.66
N TRP A 182 -0.22 29.51 15.82
CA TRP A 182 0.61 29.74 16.97
C TRP A 182 0.40 31.17 17.47
N SER A 183 0.24 31.31 18.78
CA SER A 183 0.21 32.61 19.46
C SER A 183 1.06 32.55 20.73
N CYS A 184 1.68 33.66 21.12
CA CYS A 184 2.47 33.72 22.35
C CYS A 184 1.64 33.34 23.60
N ASP A 185 0.33 33.64 23.59
CA ASP A 185 -0.53 33.44 24.76
C ASP A 185 -1.12 32.03 24.85
N ARG A 186 -1.39 31.37 23.71
CA ARG A 186 -2.08 30.06 23.67
C ARG A 186 -1.22 28.90 23.15
N GLY A 187 -0.01 29.18 22.67
CA GLY A 187 0.86 28.17 22.06
C GLY A 187 0.31 27.69 20.72
N PHE A 188 0.60 26.42 20.37
CA PHE A 188 0.17 25.78 19.12
C PHE A 188 -1.29 25.33 19.22
N VAL A 189 -2.14 25.85 18.32
CA VAL A 189 -3.56 25.54 18.22
C VAL A 189 -3.84 24.96 16.83
N PRO A 190 -3.92 23.63 16.68
CA PRO A 190 -4.27 22.99 15.41
C PRO A 190 -5.74 23.28 15.08
N ARG A 191 -6.02 23.70 13.83
CA ARG A 191 -7.38 23.94 13.36
C ARG A 191 -7.97 22.68 12.73
N GLY A 192 -9.19 22.33 13.13
CA GLY A 192 -9.98 21.32 12.42
C GLY A 192 -10.41 21.85 11.05
N LEU A 193 -10.63 20.94 10.08
CA LEU A 193 -10.94 21.29 8.69
C LEU A 193 -12.16 22.22 8.55
N LEU A 194 -13.21 21.98 9.35
CA LEU A 194 -14.43 22.81 9.40
C LEU A 194 -14.19 24.25 9.88
N GLN A 195 -13.12 24.50 10.66
CA GLN A 195 -12.77 25.84 11.12
C GLN A 195 -11.96 26.62 10.08
N VAL A 196 -11.18 25.93 9.24
CA VAL A 196 -10.39 26.56 8.16
C VAL A 196 -11.33 27.15 7.11
N GLU A 197 -12.32 26.37 6.65
CA GLU A 197 -13.26 26.77 5.58
C GLU A 197 -14.15 27.97 5.97
N ARG A 198 -14.51 28.07 7.26
CA ARG A 198 -15.28 29.20 7.81
C ARG A 198 -14.49 30.51 7.88
N SER A 199 -13.15 30.43 7.89
CA SER A 199 -12.28 31.60 7.94
C SER A 199 -11.94 32.17 6.55
N ASP A 200 -11.87 31.31 5.53
CA ASP A 200 -11.63 31.74 4.14
C ASP A 200 -12.91 32.30 3.49
N SER A 201 -14.11 31.88 3.91
CA SER A 201 -15.40 32.41 3.42
C SER A 201 -15.80 33.79 3.97
N ARG A 202 -15.03 34.34 4.93
CA ARG A 202 -15.25 35.68 5.51
C ARG A 202 -14.25 36.73 5.03
N ARG A 203 -13.34 36.38 4.12
CA ARG A 203 -12.46 37.32 3.41
C ARG A 203 -13.00 37.57 2.02
#